data_AF-A0A178FGR0-F1
#
_entry.id   AF-A0A178FGR0-F1
#
_cell.length_a   1.000
_cell.length_b   1.000
_cell.length_c   1.000
_cell.angle_alpha   90.00
_cell.angle_beta   90.00
_cell.angle_gamma   90.00
#
_symmetry.space_group_name_H-M   'P 1'
#
loop_
_entity.id
_entity.type
_entity.pdbx_description
1 polymer ?
#
loop_
_entity_poly.entity_id
_entity_poly.type
_entity_poly.pdbx_seq_one_letter_code
_entity_poly.pdbx_strand_id
1 'polypeptide(L)'
;MVTFLGFHGHVNNVMYVRYAETGRVNWSRNIALHHDPENSKEWSQLMGSTSVGYILKSIKVDFKFPMMFPDQISVYHKLSNEPPAPNDPNPRHFSNLHLDVLIMSEAKQRPAARCEEDVVLYDYRIAKKLNILPTWMLVQYRKLWEAQEVAKQANREKVKDIERRVRELEVGTWDREGAVESMGSAASS
;
A
#
# COMPACT_ATOMS: atom_id res chain seq x y z
N MET A 1 4.95 25.43 12.46
CA MET A 1 5.22 25.22 11.02
C MET A 1 6.03 23.95 10.89
N VAL A 2 5.39 22.82 10.57
CA VAL A 2 6.11 21.55 10.34
C VAL A 2 6.69 21.62 8.95
N THR A 3 8.02 21.63 8.83
CA THR A 3 8.69 21.78 7.54
C THR A 3 8.57 20.46 6.77
N PHE A 4 7.68 20.43 5.76
CA PHE A 4 7.47 19.28 4.87
C PHE A 4 8.65 19.03 3.90
N LEU A 5 9.49 20.05 3.72
CA LEU A 5 10.61 20.09 2.79
C LEU A 5 11.93 19.74 3.48
N GLY A 6 12.72 18.85 2.88
CA GLY A 6 14.13 18.70 3.18
C GLY A 6 14.95 19.88 2.64
N PHE A 7 16.22 19.96 3.03
CA PHE A 7 17.14 21.07 2.74
C PHE A 7 17.33 21.39 1.24
N HIS A 8 16.87 20.52 0.32
CA HIS A 8 17.04 20.65 -1.13
C HIS A 8 15.71 20.63 -1.93
N GLY A 9 14.58 20.98 -1.32
CA GLY A 9 13.28 21.10 -2.03
C GLY A 9 12.53 19.78 -2.30
N HIS A 10 13.13 18.64 -1.95
CA HIS A 10 12.45 17.34 -1.95
C HIS A 10 11.75 17.07 -0.61
N VAL A 11 10.76 16.19 -0.63
CA VAL A 11 10.03 15.74 0.54
C VAL A 11 10.97 15.01 1.49
N ASN A 12 10.93 15.37 2.78
CA ASN A 12 11.73 14.71 3.80
C ASN A 12 11.32 13.23 3.96
N ASN A 13 12.29 12.32 4.08
CA ASN A 13 12.07 10.88 4.24
C ASN A 13 11.06 10.53 5.36
N VAL A 14 11.06 11.26 6.47
CA VAL A 14 10.12 11.04 7.59
C VAL A 14 8.67 11.25 7.18
N MET A 15 8.41 12.11 6.18
CA MET A 15 7.05 12.37 5.70
C MET A 15 6.42 11.14 5.05
N TYR A 16 7.21 10.25 4.44
CA TYR A 16 6.67 9.03 3.85
C TYR A 16 6.05 8.10 4.91
N VAL A 17 6.61 8.07 6.13
CA VAL A 17 6.03 7.34 7.27
C VAL A 17 4.70 7.97 7.68
N ARG A 18 4.61 9.32 7.67
CA ARG A 18 3.34 10.03 7.94
C ARG A 18 2.28 9.79 6.87
N TYR A 19 2.69 9.68 5.61
CA TYR A 19 1.78 9.34 4.51
C TYR A 19 1.25 7.92 4.66
N ALA A 20 2.10 6.95 5.01
CA ALA A 20 1.68 5.58 5.31
C ALA A 20 0.70 5.54 6.50
N GLU A 21 1.02 6.22 7.61
CA GLU A 21 0.14 6.36 8.77
C GLU A 21 -1.25 6.93 8.39
N THR A 22 -1.26 8.02 7.63
CA THR A 22 -2.51 8.66 7.16
C THR A 22 -3.31 7.73 6.25
N GLY A 23 -2.64 7.02 5.36
CA GLY A 23 -3.28 6.03 4.49
C GLY A 23 -3.89 4.88 5.28
N ARG A 24 -3.22 4.37 6.32
CA ARG A 24 -3.74 3.33 7.21
C ARG A 24 -4.98 3.80 7.99
N VAL A 25 -4.97 5.03 8.51
CA VAL A 25 -6.13 5.65 9.16
C VAL A 25 -7.33 5.68 8.20
N ASN A 26 -7.12 6.18 6.98
CA ASN A 26 -8.17 6.26 5.98
C ASN A 26 -8.67 4.88 5.53
N TRP A 27 -7.77 3.91 5.44
CA TRP A 27 -8.10 2.53 5.10
C TRP A 27 -9.05 1.91 6.14
N SER A 28 -8.72 2.00 7.43
CA SER A 28 -9.61 1.55 8.52
C SER A 28 -10.93 2.30 8.55
N ARG A 29 -10.91 3.62 8.31
CA ARG A 29 -12.13 4.44 8.24
C ARG A 29 -13.04 4.02 7.09
N ASN A 30 -12.49 3.70 5.92
CA ASN A 30 -13.27 3.24 4.77
C ASN A 30 -13.90 1.87 5.03
N ILE A 31 -13.21 0.97 5.73
CA ILE A 31 -13.81 -0.29 6.19
C ILE A 31 -15.02 0.00 7.10
N ALA A 32 -14.84 0.87 8.10
CA ALA A 32 -15.88 1.26 9.04
C ALA A 32 -17.13 1.87 8.38
N LEU A 33 -16.94 2.60 7.27
CA LEU A 33 -18.02 3.31 6.59
C LEU A 33 -18.74 2.47 5.54
N HIS A 34 -18.00 1.62 4.82
CA HIS A 34 -18.51 0.97 3.61
C HIS A 34 -18.61 -0.55 3.70
N HIS A 35 -17.90 -1.19 4.62
CA HIS A 35 -17.81 -2.66 4.69
C HIS A 35 -18.27 -3.23 6.03
N ASP A 36 -18.18 -2.45 7.11
CA ASP A 36 -18.50 -2.87 8.47
C ASP A 36 -19.11 -1.74 9.32
N PRO A 37 -20.27 -1.19 8.91
CA PRO A 37 -20.92 -0.09 9.65
C PRO A 37 -21.37 -0.50 11.05
N GLU A 38 -21.63 -1.78 11.29
CA GLU A 38 -22.05 -2.31 12.60
C GLU A 38 -20.95 -2.16 13.66
N ASN A 39 -19.68 -2.31 13.27
CA ASN A 39 -18.52 -2.16 14.16
C ASN A 39 -17.78 -0.82 13.93
N SER A 40 -18.46 0.19 13.37
CA SER A 40 -17.83 1.46 12.98
C SER A 40 -17.16 2.19 14.14
N LYS A 41 -17.72 2.04 15.35
CA LYS A 41 -17.16 2.59 16.58
C LYS A 41 -15.82 1.94 16.93
N GLU A 42 -15.73 0.62 16.86
CA GLU A 42 -14.53 -0.16 17.12
C GLU A 42 -13.43 0.21 16.11
N TRP A 43 -13.76 0.29 14.82
CA TRP A 43 -12.82 0.75 13.79
C TRP A 43 -12.30 2.17 14.04
N SER A 44 -13.19 3.09 14.43
CA SER A 44 -12.81 4.48 14.72
C SER A 44 -11.88 4.58 15.92
N GLN A 45 -12.06 3.71 16.92
CA GLN A 45 -11.22 3.68 18.11
C GLN A 45 -9.83 3.11 17.87
N LEU A 46 -9.58 2.41 16.76
CA LEU A 46 -8.25 1.85 16.44
C LEU A 46 -7.15 2.91 16.34
N MET A 47 -7.51 4.17 16.07
CA MET A 47 -6.57 5.31 16.03
C MET A 47 -6.44 6.03 17.37
N GLY A 48 -7.25 5.66 18.36
CA GLY A 48 -7.25 6.22 19.69
C GLY A 48 -6.44 5.38 20.68
N SER A 49 -6.43 5.84 21.92
CA SER A 49 -5.74 5.20 23.05
C SER A 49 -6.70 4.76 24.16
N THR A 50 -8.01 4.72 23.91
CA THR A 50 -9.03 4.44 24.93
C THR A 50 -9.52 3.00 24.95
N SER A 51 -9.26 2.22 23.90
CA SER A 51 -9.70 0.83 23.80
C SER A 51 -8.64 -0.03 23.08
N VAL A 52 -9.02 -0.81 22.08
CA VAL A 52 -8.05 -1.52 21.23
C VAL A 52 -7.57 -0.55 20.16
N GLY A 53 -6.26 -0.33 20.08
CA GLY A 53 -5.65 0.55 19.10
C GLY A 53 -4.53 -0.11 18.30
N TYR A 54 -4.23 0.45 17.13
CA TYR A 54 -3.04 0.09 16.37
C TYR A 54 -1.79 0.67 17.00
N ILE A 55 -0.72 -0.13 17.00
CA ILE A 55 0.63 0.33 17.28
C ILE A 55 1.51 -0.15 16.12
N LEU A 56 2.24 0.77 15.50
CA LEU A 56 3.24 0.43 14.50
C LEU A 56 4.46 -0.18 15.20
N LYS A 57 4.69 -1.48 15.01
CA LYS A 57 5.82 -2.21 15.58
C LYS A 57 7.10 -1.96 14.79
N SER A 58 7.00 -1.98 13.45
CA SER A 58 8.11 -1.63 12.57
C SER A 58 7.60 -1.17 11.22
N ILE A 59 8.39 -0.33 10.56
CA ILE A 59 8.17 0.06 9.17
C ILE A 59 9.50 0.04 8.44
N LYS A 60 9.53 -0.56 7.26
CA LYS A 60 10.61 -0.42 6.28
C LYS A 60 10.12 0.46 5.15
N VAL A 61 10.92 1.42 4.70
CA VAL A 61 10.58 2.33 3.59
C VAL A 61 11.66 2.26 2.53
N ASP A 62 11.28 1.82 1.33
CA ASP A 62 12.13 1.79 0.15
C ASP A 62 11.82 3.00 -0.73
N PHE A 63 12.64 4.05 -0.64
CA PHE A 63 12.53 5.25 -1.46
C PHE A 63 12.96 4.96 -2.91
N LYS A 64 12.13 5.38 -3.88
CA LYS A 64 12.36 5.09 -5.30
C LYS A 64 12.90 6.29 -6.09
N PHE A 65 12.61 7.50 -5.63
CA PHE A 65 13.21 8.74 -6.14
C PHE A 65 12.92 9.89 -5.16
N PRO A 66 13.72 10.98 -5.16
CA PRO A 66 13.43 12.17 -4.36
C PRO A 66 12.22 12.93 -4.94
N MET A 67 11.06 12.79 -4.31
CA MET A 67 9.84 13.48 -4.73
C MET A 67 9.92 14.97 -4.37
N MET A 68 9.60 15.86 -5.29
CA MET A 68 9.67 17.31 -5.10
C MET A 68 8.30 17.87 -4.72
N PHE A 69 8.27 18.96 -3.96
CA PHE A 69 7.04 19.72 -3.73
C PHE A 69 6.85 20.80 -4.80
N PRO A 70 5.60 21.11 -5.21
CA PRO A 70 4.35 20.41 -4.89
C PRO A 70 4.17 19.12 -5.70
N ASP A 71 3.53 18.12 -5.09
CA ASP A 71 3.06 16.90 -5.75
C ASP A 71 1.75 16.45 -5.07
N GLN A 72 0.91 15.74 -5.82
CA GLN A 72 -0.22 15.00 -5.29
C GLN A 72 0.15 13.54 -5.18
N ILE A 73 -0.25 12.90 -4.08
CA ILE A 73 0.08 11.51 -3.84
C ILE A 73 -1.17 10.69 -3.57
N SER A 74 -1.12 9.46 -4.06
CA SER A 74 -2.09 8.42 -3.74
C SER A 74 -1.38 7.33 -2.93
N VAL A 75 -1.95 6.98 -1.77
CA VAL A 75 -1.37 5.99 -0.85
C VAL A 75 -2.27 4.77 -0.78
N TYR A 76 -1.78 3.64 -1.29
CA TYR A 76 -2.54 2.39 -1.35
C TYR A 76 -2.02 1.42 -0.30
N HIS A 77 -2.94 0.77 0.42
CA HIS A 77 -2.65 -0.28 1.39
C HIS A 77 -3.23 -1.59 0.91
N LYS A 78 -2.51 -2.68 1.18
CA LYS A 78 -3.01 -4.03 1.01
C LYS A 78 -2.49 -4.93 2.12
N LEU A 79 -3.20 -6.01 2.40
CA LEU A 79 -2.71 -7.09 3.25
C LEU A 79 -1.54 -7.80 2.54
N SER A 80 -0.46 -8.08 3.27
CA SER A 80 0.71 -8.81 2.74
C SER A 80 0.55 -10.33 2.83
N ASN A 81 -0.23 -10.80 3.81
CA ASN A 81 -0.44 -12.22 4.09
C ASN A 81 -1.93 -12.51 4.30
N GLU A 82 -2.32 -13.73 3.98
CA GLU A 82 -3.68 -14.22 4.19
C GLU A 82 -4.02 -14.24 5.70
N PRO A 83 -5.11 -13.59 6.13
CA PRO A 83 -5.59 -13.69 7.52
C PRO A 83 -5.97 -15.13 7.89
N PRO A 84 -6.11 -15.53 9.17
CA PRO A 84 -6.58 -16.86 9.56
C PRO A 84 -8.04 -17.08 9.22
N ALA A 85 -8.43 -18.33 8.97
CA ALA A 85 -9.84 -18.65 8.73
C ALA A 85 -10.61 -18.53 10.07
N PRO A 86 -11.94 -18.28 10.06
CA PRO A 86 -12.71 -18.22 11.30
C PRO A 86 -12.54 -19.45 12.22
N ASN A 87 -12.28 -20.63 11.62
CA ASN A 87 -12.10 -21.90 12.32
C ASN A 87 -10.64 -22.40 12.28
N ASP A 88 -9.68 -21.50 12.07
CA ASP A 88 -8.26 -21.86 12.05
C ASP A 88 -7.85 -22.52 13.39
N PRO A 89 -7.22 -23.70 13.39
CA PRO A 89 -6.77 -24.36 14.63
C PRO A 89 -5.64 -23.59 15.34
N ASN A 90 -4.97 -22.66 14.66
CA ASN A 90 -3.90 -21.83 15.21
C ASN A 90 -3.99 -20.35 14.72
N PRO A 91 -4.98 -19.58 15.18
CA PRO A 91 -5.18 -18.19 14.73
C PRO A 91 -4.07 -17.23 15.20
N ARG A 92 -3.21 -17.66 16.14
CA ARG A 92 -2.13 -16.84 16.72
C ARG A 92 -0.99 -16.56 15.74
N HIS A 93 -0.87 -17.32 14.66
CA HIS A 93 0.12 -17.07 13.62
C HIS A 93 -0.08 -15.69 12.96
N PHE A 94 -1.29 -15.12 13.05
CA PHE A 94 -1.62 -13.78 12.56
C PHE A 94 -1.91 -12.82 13.73
N SER A 95 -1.00 -12.75 14.70
CA SER A 95 -1.09 -11.80 15.82
C SER A 95 -0.70 -10.37 15.43
N ASN A 96 -0.16 -10.19 14.23
CA ASN A 96 0.26 -8.93 13.65
C ASN A 96 -0.41 -8.75 12.29
N LEU A 97 -0.67 -7.49 11.94
CA LEU A 97 -1.16 -7.08 10.64
C LEU A 97 0.02 -6.61 9.79
N HIS A 98 0.39 -7.41 8.80
CA HIS A 98 1.40 -7.06 7.80
C HIS A 98 0.74 -6.35 6.63
N LEU A 99 1.14 -5.10 6.38
CA LEU A 99 0.61 -4.28 5.29
C LEU A 99 1.72 -3.89 4.33
N ASP A 100 1.46 -4.08 3.04
CA ASP A 100 2.26 -3.47 1.98
C ASP A 100 1.61 -2.15 1.60
N VAL A 101 2.43 -1.11 1.51
CA VAL A 101 2.00 0.24 1.17
C VAL A 101 2.71 0.71 -0.09
N LEU A 102 1.94 1.28 -1.01
CA LEU A 102 2.47 1.92 -2.22
C LEU A 102 2.13 3.40 -2.17
N ILE A 103 3.16 4.26 -2.16
CA ILE A 103 3.01 5.70 -2.28
C ILE A 103 3.29 6.07 -3.72
N MET A 104 2.25 6.47 -4.46
CA MET A 104 2.31 6.86 -5.87
C MET A 104 2.41 8.38 -5.97
N SER A 105 3.37 8.88 -6.77
CA SER A 105 3.41 10.29 -7.18
C SER A 105 2.53 10.45 -8.41
N GLU A 106 1.62 11.40 -8.36
CA GLU A 106 0.76 11.73 -9.49
C GLU A 106 1.50 12.60 -10.51
N ALA A 107 2.36 13.51 -10.08
CA ALA A 107 3.15 14.30 -11.03
C ALA A 107 4.11 13.43 -11.87
N LYS A 108 4.61 12.32 -11.32
CA LYS A 108 5.55 11.42 -12.01
C LYS A 108 4.90 10.13 -12.52
N GLN A 109 3.65 9.86 -12.17
CA GLN A 109 2.91 8.65 -12.54
C GLN A 109 3.69 7.36 -12.24
N ARG A 110 4.42 7.34 -11.12
CA ARG A 110 5.21 6.16 -10.68
C ARG A 110 5.36 6.09 -9.17
N PRO A 111 5.66 4.91 -8.61
CA PRO A 111 5.88 4.75 -7.17
C PRO A 111 7.02 5.64 -6.68
N ALA A 112 6.72 6.48 -5.69
CA ALA A 112 7.70 7.30 -4.97
C ALA A 112 8.36 6.52 -3.83
N ALA A 113 7.59 5.68 -3.15
CA ALA A 113 8.12 4.75 -2.16
C ALA A 113 7.24 3.49 -2.04
N ARG A 114 7.85 2.44 -1.50
CA ARG A 114 7.13 1.27 -0.98
C ARG A 114 7.39 1.17 0.52
N CYS A 115 6.36 0.85 1.29
CA CYS A 115 6.53 0.57 2.71
C CYS A 115 6.04 -0.83 3.04
N GLU A 116 6.71 -1.46 4.00
CA GLU A 116 6.27 -2.71 4.62
C GLU A 116 6.03 -2.38 6.10
N GLU A 117 4.78 -2.51 6.55
CA GLU A 117 4.38 -2.22 7.93
C GLU A 117 4.10 -3.51 8.69
N ASP A 118 4.58 -3.59 9.92
CA ASP A 118 4.16 -4.57 10.92
C ASP A 118 3.38 -3.81 12.00
N VAL A 119 2.07 -4.02 12.04
CA VAL A 119 1.15 -3.35 12.96
C VAL A 119 0.60 -4.36 13.97
N VAL A 120 0.62 -3.99 15.24
CA VAL A 120 0.07 -4.80 16.33
C VAL A 120 -1.18 -4.14 16.89
N LEU A 121 -2.07 -4.95 17.47
CA LEU A 121 -3.19 -4.42 18.25
C LEU A 121 -2.81 -4.43 19.73
N TYR A 122 -3.09 -3.33 20.39
CA TYR A 122 -2.86 -3.15 21.83
C TYR A 122 -4.15 -2.74 22.51
N ASP A 123 -4.53 -3.46 23.56
CA ASP A 123 -5.67 -3.10 24.40
C ASP A 123 -5.20 -2.19 25.53
N TYR A 124 -5.49 -0.90 25.39
CA TYR A 124 -5.10 0.13 26.35
C TYR A 124 -5.83 0.01 27.69
N ARG A 125 -6.97 -0.69 27.75
CA ARG A 125 -7.74 -0.86 29.01
C ARG A 125 -7.03 -1.81 29.98
N ILE A 126 -6.32 -2.80 29.43
CA ILE A 126 -5.60 -3.82 30.20
C ILE A 126 -4.08 -3.74 30.00
N ALA A 127 -3.61 -2.74 29.26
CA ALA A 127 -2.20 -2.50 28.93
C ALA A 127 -1.48 -3.73 28.35
N LYS A 128 -2.11 -4.42 27.39
CA LYS A 128 -1.53 -5.63 26.78
C LYS A 128 -1.69 -5.68 25.26
N LYS A 129 -0.68 -6.22 24.58
CA LYS A 129 -0.76 -6.61 23.18
C LYS A 129 -1.77 -7.74 23.02
N LEU A 130 -2.62 -7.66 21.99
CA LEU A 130 -3.50 -8.75 21.61
C LEU A 130 -2.70 -9.83 20.85
N ASN A 131 -2.92 -11.09 21.24
CA ASN A 131 -2.31 -12.24 20.58
C ASN A 131 -3.19 -12.84 19.47
N ILE A 132 -4.44 -12.39 19.38
CA ILE A 132 -5.44 -12.80 18.38
C ILE A 132 -6.22 -11.55 18.00
N LEU A 133 -6.45 -11.34 16.71
CA LEU A 133 -7.26 -10.23 16.23
C LEU A 133 -8.75 -10.46 16.57
N PRO A 134 -9.53 -9.40 16.86
CA PRO A 134 -10.97 -9.52 17.08
C PRO A 134 -11.70 -10.14 15.89
N THR A 135 -12.75 -10.91 16.15
CA THR A 135 -13.52 -11.62 15.11
C THR A 135 -14.10 -10.69 14.05
N TRP A 136 -14.67 -9.55 14.45
CA TRP A 136 -15.22 -8.56 13.50
C TRP A 136 -14.15 -8.08 12.51
N MET A 137 -12.93 -7.84 12.99
CA MET A 137 -11.81 -7.41 12.16
C MET A 137 -11.36 -8.52 11.20
N LEU A 138 -11.20 -9.75 11.71
CA LEU A 138 -10.78 -10.90 10.90
C LEU A 138 -11.74 -11.17 9.75
N VAL A 139 -13.05 -11.11 9.99
CA VAL A 139 -14.07 -11.30 8.95
C VAL A 139 -13.89 -10.29 7.81
N GLN A 140 -13.65 -9.02 8.14
CA GLN A 140 -13.47 -7.99 7.11
C GLN A 140 -12.14 -8.11 6.38
N TYR A 141 -11.04 -8.41 7.08
CA TYR A 141 -9.76 -8.65 6.43
C TYR A 141 -9.78 -9.89 5.53
N ARG A 142 -10.53 -10.93 5.87
CA ARG A 142 -10.74 -12.09 4.99
C ARG A 142 -11.43 -11.71 3.69
N LYS A 143 -12.56 -11.00 3.78
CA LYS A 143 -13.27 -10.47 2.60
C LYS A 143 -12.35 -9.58 1.74
N LEU A 144 -11.55 -8.74 2.39
CA LEU A 144 -10.62 -7.86 1.70
C LEU A 144 -9.48 -8.62 1.00
N TRP A 145 -8.94 -9.66 1.64
CA TRP A 145 -7.93 -10.54 1.06
C TRP A 145 -8.46 -11.25 -0.19
N GLU A 146 -9.67 -11.79 -0.11
CA GLU A 146 -10.34 -12.43 -1.26
C GLU A 146 -10.53 -11.44 -2.41
N ALA A 147 -11.02 -10.24 -2.13
CA ALA A 147 -11.16 -9.17 -3.13
C ALA A 147 -9.80 -8.77 -3.73
N GLN A 148 -8.74 -8.71 -2.92
CA GLN A 148 -7.37 -8.48 -3.36
C GLN A 148 -6.90 -9.55 -4.34
N GLU A 149 -7.09 -10.84 -4.03
CA GLU A 149 -6.61 -11.92 -4.90
C GLU A 149 -7.41 -11.98 -6.21
N VAL A 150 -8.72 -11.73 -6.19
CA VAL A 150 -9.53 -11.58 -7.41
C VAL A 150 -9.02 -10.42 -8.26
N ALA A 151 -8.81 -9.24 -7.66
CA ALA A 151 -8.31 -8.06 -8.38
C ALA A 151 -6.90 -8.28 -8.93
N LYS A 152 -6.02 -8.92 -8.16
CA LYS A 152 -4.65 -9.27 -8.57
C LYS A 152 -4.66 -10.21 -9.77
N GLN A 153 -5.51 -11.24 -9.77
CA GLN A 153 -5.63 -12.15 -10.90
C GLN A 153 -6.13 -11.42 -12.14
N ALA A 154 -7.21 -10.64 -12.03
CA ALA A 154 -7.76 -9.86 -13.14
C ALA A 154 -6.74 -8.86 -13.71
N ASN A 155 -6.01 -8.16 -12.86
CA ASN A 155 -5.01 -7.18 -13.30
C ASN A 155 -3.75 -7.84 -13.87
N ARG A 156 -3.37 -9.04 -13.40
CA ARG A 156 -2.26 -9.80 -13.98
C ARG A 156 -2.54 -10.20 -15.43
N GLU A 157 -3.78 -10.59 -15.73
CA GLU A 157 -4.16 -10.89 -17.12
C GLU A 157 -4.15 -9.63 -18.01
N LYS A 158 -4.58 -8.48 -17.49
CA LYS A 158 -4.46 -7.20 -18.23
C LYS A 158 -3.00 -6.82 -18.50
N VAL A 159 -2.10 -7.04 -17.54
CA VAL A 159 -0.66 -6.77 -17.73
C VAL A 159 -0.09 -7.66 -18.83
N LYS A 160 -0.40 -8.96 -18.82
CA LYS A 160 0.02 -9.89 -19.89
C LYS A 160 -0.50 -9.47 -21.26
N ASP A 161 -1.75 -8.99 -21.33
CA ASP A 161 -2.34 -8.47 -22.57
C ASP A 161 -1.57 -7.26 -23.10
N ILE A 162 -1.24 -6.30 -22.23
CA ILE A 162 -0.43 -5.13 -22.58
C ILE A 162 0.96 -5.56 -23.04
N GLU A 163 1.64 -6.44 -22.31
CA GLU A 163 2.96 -6.97 -22.66
C GLU A 163 2.94 -7.64 -24.04
N ARG A 164 1.91 -8.46 -24.33
CA ARG A 164 1.73 -9.09 -25.64
C ARG A 164 1.59 -8.05 -26.75
N ARG A 165 0.73 -7.05 -26.55
CA ARG A 165 0.49 -5.97 -27.54
C ARG A 165 1.74 -5.11 -27.77
N VAL A 166 2.49 -4.81 -26.71
CA VAL A 166 3.78 -4.12 -26.82
C VAL A 166 4.75 -4.96 -27.65
N ARG A 167 4.85 -6.27 -27.39
CA ARG A 167 5.72 -7.16 -28.15
C ARG A 167 5.34 -7.26 -29.63
N GLU A 168 4.05 -7.34 -29.94
CA GLU A 168 3.55 -7.32 -31.32
C GLU A 168 3.96 -6.02 -32.04
N LEU A 169 3.86 -4.87 -31.37
CA LEU A 169 4.30 -3.58 -31.90
C LEU A 169 5.81 -3.52 -32.11
N GLU A 170 6.60 -3.99 -31.15
CA GLU A 170 8.06 -4.06 -31.25
C GLU A 170 8.49 -4.89 -32.47
N VAL A 171 7.89 -6.08 -32.65
CA VAL A 171 8.21 -6.94 -33.80
C VAL A 171 7.79 -6.28 -35.12
N GLY A 172 6.63 -5.62 -35.15
CA GLY A 172 6.11 -4.96 -36.35
C GLY A 172 6.87 -3.69 -36.76
N THR A 173 7.65 -3.07 -35.86
CA THR A 173 8.34 -1.79 -36.11
C THR A 173 9.86 -1.90 -36.05
N TRP A 174 10.41 -2.52 -35.01
CA TRP A 174 11.84 -2.58 -34.72
C TRP A 174 12.52 -3.87 -35.20
N ASP A 175 11.88 -5.04 -35.08
CA ASP A 175 12.47 -6.33 -35.49
C ASP A 175 12.16 -6.73 -36.96
N ARG A 176 11.63 -5.81 -37.79
CA ARG A 176 11.35 -6.12 -39.21
C ARG A 176 12.64 -6.12 -40.04
N GLU A 177 12.75 -7.03 -41.02
CA GLU A 177 13.85 -7.00 -42.01
C GLU A 177 13.89 -5.63 -42.70
N GLY A 178 15.00 -4.89 -42.52
CA GLY A 178 15.19 -3.55 -43.05
C GLY A 178 14.80 -2.40 -42.11
N ALA A 179 14.53 -2.66 -40.82
CA ALA A 179 14.45 -1.59 -39.83
C ALA A 179 15.80 -0.86 -39.70
N VAL A 180 15.78 0.45 -39.93
CA VAL A 180 16.96 1.33 -39.76
C VAL A 180 16.72 2.16 -38.52
N GLU A 181 17.58 2.03 -37.51
CA GLU A 181 17.55 2.92 -36.35
C GLU A 181 17.86 4.35 -36.82
N SER A 182 16.92 5.27 -36.62
CA SER A 182 17.21 6.70 -36.76
C SER A 182 18.05 7.13 -35.57
N MET A 183 19.37 6.99 -35.71
CA MET A 183 20.34 7.64 -34.85
C MET A 183 20.18 9.13 -35.09
N GLY A 184 19.29 9.77 -34.32
CA GLY A 184 18.99 11.20 -34.43
C GLY A 184 20.28 12.00 -34.60
N SER A 185 20.29 12.96 -35.52
CA SER A 185 21.48 13.73 -35.85
C SER A 185 22.01 14.46 -34.62
N ALA A 186 22.94 13.83 -33.91
CA ALA A 186 23.97 14.50 -33.12
C ALA A 186 24.95 15.17 -34.10
N ALA A 187 24.41 16.07 -34.92
CA ALA A 187 25.19 17.01 -35.71
C ALA A 187 25.22 18.31 -34.91
N SER A 188 26.31 18.46 -34.15
CA SER A 188 26.99 19.72 -33.83
C SER A 188 26.15 21.00 -33.79
N SER A 189 25.93 21.54 -32.59
CA SER A 189 25.94 22.98 -32.29
C SER A 189 26.25 23.18 -30.82
#